data_AF-D7GSS6-F1
#
_entry.id   AF-D7GSS6-F1
#
_cell.length_a   1.000
_cell.length_b   1.000
_cell.length_c   1.000
_cell.angle_alpha   90.00
_cell.angle_beta   90.00
_cell.angle_gamma   90.00
#
_symmetry.space_group_name_H-M   'P 1'
#
loop_
_entity.id
_entity.type
_entity.pdbx_description
1 polymer ?
#
loop_
_entity_poly.entity_id
_entity_poly.type
_entity_poly.pdbx_seq_one_letter_code
_entity_poly.pdbx_strand_id
1 'polypeptide(L)'
;MENQNFYEGRILVNMAASVMRQDDLKPLHGNLDWERLFRVADYNKISNLIYLAILGNNEKMPERWKTRFYERYSDILKFNESCTEGEREILVLLELKKIPVLVLSSSSRRQLYPREEMAGESSLKLFFLTRKIIFLQKAIWSI
;
A
#
# COMPACT_ATOMS: atom_id res chain seq x y z
N MET A 1 -21.79 10.84 23.97
CA MET A 1 -21.25 9.87 22.99
C MET A 1 -20.14 10.57 22.21
N GLU A 2 -18.96 10.68 22.80
CA GLU A 2 -17.80 11.25 22.10
C GLU A 2 -17.23 10.20 21.14
N ASN A 3 -17.50 10.43 19.85
CA ASN A 3 -16.74 10.02 18.67
C ASN A 3 -15.83 8.78 18.80
N GLN A 4 -16.42 7.58 18.84
CA GLN A 4 -15.67 6.34 18.56
C GLN A 4 -14.84 6.50 17.26
N ASN A 5 -15.41 7.12 16.21
CA ASN A 5 -14.71 7.57 15.00
C ASN A 5 -13.32 8.20 15.20
N PHE A 6 -13.14 8.96 16.27
CA PHE A 6 -11.86 9.59 16.59
C PHE A 6 -10.89 8.64 17.30
N TYR A 7 -11.39 7.61 17.98
CA TYR A 7 -10.58 6.64 18.71
C TYR A 7 -9.88 5.65 17.76
N GLU A 8 -10.60 4.96 16.86
CA GLU A 8 -9.93 4.00 15.96
C GLU A 8 -9.05 4.70 14.92
N GLY A 9 -9.45 5.90 14.47
CA GLY A 9 -8.60 6.73 13.61
C GLY A 9 -7.27 7.10 14.27
N ARG A 10 -7.30 7.51 15.55
CA ARG A 10 -6.07 7.77 16.32
C ARG A 10 -5.22 6.52 16.49
N ILE A 11 -5.83 5.36 16.69
CA ILE A 11 -5.10 4.08 16.78
C ILE A 11 -4.37 3.79 15.47
N LEU A 12 -5.06 3.89 14.33
CA LEU A 12 -4.47 3.67 13.02
C LEU A 12 -3.29 4.61 12.74
N VAL A 13 -3.45 5.90 13.06
CA VAL A 13 -2.37 6.88 12.93
C VAL A 13 -1.17 6.52 13.82
N ASN A 14 -1.41 6.12 15.07
CA ASN A 14 -0.34 5.73 16.00
C ASN A 14 0.39 4.46 15.55
N MET A 15 -0.34 3.44 15.11
CA MET A 15 0.22 2.23 14.51
C MET A 15 1.09 2.60 13.31
N ALA A 16 0.53 3.41 12.40
CA ALA A 16 1.23 3.77 11.18
C ALA A 16 2.51 4.55 11.46
N ALA A 17 2.43 5.52 12.36
CA ALA A 17 3.57 6.32 12.77
C ALA A 17 4.66 5.49 13.46
N SER A 18 4.28 4.45 14.23
CA SER A 18 5.23 3.54 14.88
C SER A 18 5.97 2.69 13.84
N VAL A 19 5.26 2.14 12.86
CA VAL A 19 5.87 1.39 11.74
C VAL A 19 6.81 2.27 10.92
N MET A 20 6.40 3.51 10.62
CA MET A 20 7.23 4.45 9.85
C MET A 20 8.49 4.88 10.60
N ARG A 21 8.42 5.04 11.93
CA ARG A 21 9.59 5.36 12.77
C ARG A 21 10.45 4.14 13.10
N GLN A 22 9.97 2.93 12.84
CA GLN A 22 10.57 1.68 13.29
C GLN A 22 10.71 1.59 14.82
N ASP A 23 9.78 2.25 15.53
CA ASP A 23 9.74 2.24 16.99
C ASP A 23 9.04 0.98 17.50
N ASP A 24 9.30 0.64 18.76
CA ASP A 24 8.52 -0.36 19.48
C ASP A 24 7.04 0.03 19.48
N LEU A 25 6.21 -0.90 19.02
CA LEU A 25 4.77 -0.71 18.98
C LEU A 25 4.23 -0.70 20.40
N LYS A 26 3.49 0.36 20.72
CA LYS A 26 2.76 0.40 21.99
C LYS A 26 1.69 -0.69 21.97
N PRO A 27 1.52 -1.46 23.07
CA PRO A 27 0.43 -2.42 23.16
C PRO A 27 -0.90 -1.70 22.98
N LEU A 28 -1.79 -2.25 22.17
CA LEU A 28 -3.14 -1.71 22.03
C LEU A 28 -3.92 -2.14 23.26
N HIS A 29 -4.67 -1.19 23.80
CA HIS A 29 -5.48 -1.41 24.97
C HIS A 29 -6.95 -1.23 24.60
N GLY A 30 -7.78 -2.20 24.99
CA GLY A 30 -9.23 -2.16 24.82
C GLY A 30 -9.78 -3.17 23.82
N ASN A 31 -11.11 -3.24 23.76
CA ASN A 31 -11.83 -4.06 22.79
C ASN A 31 -11.90 -3.32 21.46
N LEU A 32 -11.11 -3.76 20.47
CA LEU A 32 -11.04 -3.13 19.16
C LEU A 32 -12.13 -3.68 18.24
N ASP A 33 -12.85 -2.78 17.58
CA ASP A 33 -13.69 -3.14 16.43
C ASP A 33 -12.80 -3.36 15.20
N TRP A 34 -12.34 -4.60 15.04
CA TRP A 34 -11.47 -5.02 13.94
C TRP A 34 -12.11 -4.85 12.56
N GLU A 35 -13.44 -4.94 12.45
CA GLU A 35 -14.12 -4.72 11.18
C GLU A 35 -13.96 -3.27 10.75
N ARG A 36 -14.24 -2.35 11.67
CA ARG A 36 -14.16 -0.92 11.41
C ARG A 36 -12.71 -0.48 11.20
N LEU A 37 -11.78 -1.00 11.99
CA LEU A 37 -10.35 -0.72 11.84
C LEU A 37 -9.84 -1.19 10.47
N PHE A 38 -10.22 -2.39 10.02
CA PHE A 38 -9.90 -2.87 8.68
C PHE A 38 -10.51 -1.97 7.60
N ARG A 39 -11.81 -1.64 7.67
CA ARG A 39 -12.49 -0.79 6.67
C ARG A 39 -11.83 0.58 6.52
N VAL A 40 -11.47 1.22 7.64
CA VAL A 40 -10.80 2.54 7.62
C VAL A 40 -9.38 2.41 7.08
N ALA A 41 -8.63 1.38 7.48
CA ALA A 41 -7.29 1.13 6.94
C ALA A 41 -7.31 0.85 5.43
N ASP A 42 -8.31 0.08 4.95
CA ASP A 42 -8.45 -0.29 3.54
C ASP A 42 -8.86 0.90 2.69
N TYR A 43 -9.79 1.72 3.18
CA TYR A 43 -10.17 2.98 2.54
C TYR A 43 -8.98 3.92 2.37
N ASN A 44 -8.12 4.03 3.39
CA ASN A 44 -6.93 4.89 3.35
C ASN A 44 -5.72 4.21 2.69
N LYS A 45 -5.86 2.97 2.20
CA LYS A 45 -4.78 2.17 1.58
C LYS A 45 -3.55 1.99 2.47
N ILE A 46 -3.79 1.79 3.77
CA ILE A 46 -2.73 1.53 4.77
C ILE A 46 -2.86 0.15 5.43
N SER A 47 -3.78 -0.72 4.99
CA SER A 47 -4.01 -2.05 5.56
C SER A 47 -2.75 -2.90 5.68
N ASN A 48 -1.90 -2.90 4.66
CA ASN A 48 -0.59 -3.56 4.64
C ASN A 48 0.34 -3.06 5.75
N LEU A 49 0.34 -1.75 5.99
CA LEU A 49 1.19 -1.11 6.99
C LEU A 49 0.67 -1.40 8.40
N ILE A 50 -0.65 -1.47 8.57
CA ILE A 50 -1.29 -1.93 9.80
C ILE A 50 -0.99 -3.41 10.08
N TYR A 51 -0.93 -4.26 9.05
CA TYR A 51 -0.51 -5.65 9.22
C TYR A 51 0.89 -5.77 9.81
N LEU A 52 1.85 -4.96 9.33
CA LEU A 52 3.20 -4.88 9.91
C LEU A 52 3.17 -4.42 11.38
N ALA A 53 2.33 -3.44 11.71
CA ALA A 53 2.12 -2.97 13.08
C ALA A 53 1.57 -4.08 13.99
N ILE A 54 0.74 -4.97 13.46
CA ILE A 54 0.17 -6.07 14.23
C ILE A 54 1.16 -7.23 14.36
N LEU A 55 1.99 -7.52 13.35
CA LEU A 55 3.03 -8.55 13.47
C LEU A 55 4.02 -8.27 14.62
N GLY A 56 4.30 -7.00 14.90
CA GLY A 56 5.15 -6.60 16.02
C GLY A 56 4.45 -6.59 17.39
N ASN A 57 3.12 -6.67 17.43
CA ASN A 57 2.32 -6.67 18.66
C ASN A 57 1.71 -8.06 18.84
N ASN A 58 2.00 -8.77 19.93
CA ASN A 58 1.49 -10.13 20.22
C ASN A 58 -0.03 -10.18 20.54
N GLU A 59 -0.84 -9.36 19.87
CA GLU A 59 -2.26 -9.23 20.13
C GLU A 59 -3.09 -10.37 19.55
N LYS A 60 -4.13 -10.72 20.32
CA LYS A 60 -5.14 -11.71 19.93
C LYS A 60 -6.15 -11.08 18.97
N MET A 61 -5.69 -10.74 17.76
CA MET A 61 -6.60 -10.40 16.66
C MET A 61 -7.37 -11.66 16.22
N PRO A 62 -8.69 -11.58 15.98
CA PRO A 62 -9.45 -12.68 15.43
C PRO A 62 -8.88 -13.13 14.07
N GLU A 63 -8.76 -14.45 13.86
CA GLU A 63 -8.09 -15.02 12.69
C GLU A 63 -8.68 -14.52 11.36
N ARG A 64 -10.01 -14.34 11.28
CA ARG A 64 -10.69 -13.76 10.12
C ARG A 64 -10.08 -12.43 9.65
N TRP A 65 -9.79 -11.54 10.60
CA TRP A 65 -9.22 -10.22 10.28
C TRP A 65 -7.73 -10.31 10.01
N LYS A 66 -7.03 -11.22 10.69
CA LYS A 66 -5.63 -11.56 10.39
C LYS A 66 -5.44 -11.98 8.94
N THR A 67 -6.29 -12.89 8.46
CA THR A 67 -6.26 -13.34 7.06
C THR A 67 -6.48 -12.19 6.10
N ARG A 68 -7.47 -11.32 6.34
CA ARG A 68 -7.75 -10.18 5.46
C ARG A 68 -6.61 -9.15 5.40
N PHE A 69 -6.01 -8.83 6.55
CA PHE A 69 -4.84 -7.94 6.58
C PHE A 69 -3.64 -8.59 5.88
N TYR A 70 -3.44 -9.89 6.07
CA TYR A 70 -2.40 -10.65 5.38
C TYR A 70 -2.61 -10.71 3.87
N GLU A 71 -3.84 -10.89 3.38
CA GLU A 71 -4.17 -10.86 1.95
C GLU A 71 -3.72 -9.52 1.33
N ARG A 72 -4.07 -8.39 1.96
CA ARG A 72 -3.63 -7.06 1.50
C ARG A 72 -2.12 -6.88 1.51
N TYR A 73 -1.45 -7.42 2.53
CA TYR A 73 0.01 -7.41 2.60
C TYR A 73 0.64 -8.27 1.49
N SER A 74 0.11 -9.48 1.27
CA SER A 74 0.56 -10.41 0.24
C SER A 74 0.38 -9.83 -1.17
N ASP A 75 -0.73 -9.15 -1.44
CA ASP A 75 -0.98 -8.50 -2.71
C ASP A 75 0.09 -7.44 -3.03
N ILE A 76 0.54 -6.68 -2.03
CA ILE A 76 1.58 -5.65 -2.20
C ILE A 76 2.95 -6.26 -2.46
N LEU A 77 3.25 -7.39 -1.82
CA LEU A 77 4.48 -8.16 -2.08
C LEU A 77 4.50 -8.69 -3.51
N LYS A 78 3.42 -9.32 -3.97
CA LYS A 78 3.31 -9.82 -5.36
C LYS A 78 3.40 -8.69 -6.38
N PHE A 79 2.78 -7.54 -6.07
CA PHE A 79 2.87 -6.35 -6.90
C PHE A 79 4.33 -5.90 -7.09
N ASN A 80 5.18 -6.05 -6.08
CA ASN A 80 6.54 -5.54 -6.10
C ASN A 80 7.40 -6.15 -7.22
N GLU A 81 7.42 -7.48 -7.28
CA GLU A 81 8.23 -8.23 -8.26
C GLU A 81 7.71 -8.03 -9.68
N SER A 82 6.40 -8.16 -9.88
CA SER A 82 5.80 -8.11 -11.22
C SER A 82 5.72 -6.69 -11.79
N CYS A 83 5.47 -5.68 -10.96
CA CYS A 83 5.28 -4.32 -11.44
C CYS A 83 6.61 -3.67 -11.86
N THR A 84 7.69 -3.89 -11.12
CA THR A 84 8.99 -3.25 -11.40
C THR A 84 9.53 -3.67 -12.75
N GLU A 85 9.46 -4.97 -13.06
CA GLU A 85 9.88 -5.48 -14.37
C GLU A 85 8.96 -4.97 -15.49
N GLY A 86 7.64 -5.02 -15.29
CA GLY A 86 6.67 -4.53 -16.28
C GLY A 86 6.81 -3.02 -16.57
N GLU A 87 7.09 -2.20 -15.55
CA GLU A 87 7.37 -0.78 -15.75
C GLU A 87 8.65 -0.57 -16.58
N ARG A 88 9.71 -1.33 -16.27
CA ARG A 88 10.98 -1.27 -17.00
C ARG A 88 10.80 -1.64 -18.46
N GLU A 89 10.09 -2.73 -18.76
CA GLU A 89 9.81 -3.17 -20.14
C GLU A 89 9.08 -2.07 -20.93
N ILE A 90 8.06 -1.45 -20.34
CA ILE A 90 7.31 -0.36 -20.99
C ILE A 90 8.22 0.84 -21.28
N LEU A 91 9.06 1.25 -20.33
CA LEU A 91 9.96 2.38 -20.51
C LEU A 91 11.03 2.10 -21.59
N VAL A 92 11.61 0.90 -21.60
CA VAL A 92 12.56 0.47 -22.65
C VAL A 92 11.90 0.47 -24.03
N LEU A 93 10.67 -0.02 -24.14
CA LEU A 93 9.92 -0.01 -25.40
C LEU A 93 9.64 1.42 -25.90
N LEU A 94 9.30 2.35 -25.01
CA LEU A 94 9.09 3.75 -25.36
C LEU A 94 10.37 4.43 -25.84
N GLU A 95 11.50 4.13 -25.19
CA GLU A 95 12.82 4.60 -25.58
C GLU A 95 13.23 4.07 -26.96
N LEU A 96 13.08 2.76 -27.20
CA LEU A 96 13.35 2.12 -28.49
C LEU A 96 12.51 2.73 -29.63
N LYS A 97 11.26 3.10 -29.34
CA LYS A 97 10.36 3.74 -30.31
C LYS A 97 10.55 5.25 -30.41
N LYS A 98 11.47 5.84 -29.64
CA LYS A 98 11.74 7.29 -29.56
C LYS A 98 10.46 8.10 -29.29
N ILE A 99 9.57 7.57 -28.45
CA ILE A 99 8.33 8.26 -28.08
C ILE A 99 8.62 9.16 -26.87
N PRO A 100 8.46 10.49 -26.99
CA PRO A 100 8.75 11.40 -25.89
C PRO A 100 7.65 11.32 -24.82
N VAL A 101 8.04 10.89 -23.63
CA VAL A 101 7.15 10.68 -22.48
C VAL A 101 7.77 11.26 -21.21
N LEU A 102 6.94 11.86 -20.36
CA LEU A 102 7.29 12.25 -19.00
C LEU A 102 6.68 11.27 -18.01
N VAL A 103 7.50 10.67 -17.14
CA VAL A 103 7.04 9.79 -16.07
C VAL A 103 6.52 10.66 -14.90
N LEU A 104 5.23 10.52 -14.59
CA LEU A 104 4.57 11.25 -13.50
C LEU A 104 4.53 10.46 -12.18
N SER A 105 4.51 9.13 -12.26
CA SER A 105 4.47 8.21 -11.12
C SER A 105 5.05 6.87 -11.56
N SER A 106 5.78 6.20 -10.69
CA SER A 106 6.40 4.89 -10.91
C SER A 106 6.43 4.10 -9.60
N SER A 107 6.48 2.77 -9.71
CA SER A 107 6.73 1.84 -8.60
C SER A 107 8.07 2.08 -7.91
N SER A 108 9.04 2.75 -8.57
CA SER A 108 10.33 3.14 -7.97
C SER A 108 10.19 3.96 -6.67
N ARG A 109 9.07 4.66 -6.46
CA ARG A 109 8.81 5.39 -5.20
C ARG A 109 8.85 4.48 -3.96
N ARG A 110 8.64 3.17 -4.12
CA ARG A 110 8.73 2.19 -3.03
C ARG A 110 10.12 2.09 -2.42
N GLN A 111 11.16 2.31 -3.24
CA GLN A 111 12.57 2.33 -2.82
C GLN A 111 12.90 3.51 -1.89
N LEU A 112 11.99 4.50 -1.78
CA LEU A 112 12.15 5.62 -0.86
C LEU A 112 11.72 5.29 0.58
N TYR A 113 11.09 4.13 0.79
CA TYR A 113 10.68 3.67 2.11
C TYR A 113 11.72 2.71 2.69
N PRO A 114 11.91 2.67 4.03
CA PRO A 114 12.80 1.70 4.66
C PRO A 114 12.46 0.24 4.34
N ARG A 115 11.18 -0.05 4.08
CA ARG A 115 10.72 -1.31 3.51
C ARG A 115 9.72 -1.03 2.40
N GLU A 116 9.88 -1.72 1.28
CA GLU A 116 9.05 -1.52 0.08
C GLU A 116 7.57 -1.87 0.34
N GLU A 117 7.29 -2.77 1.29
CA GLU A 117 5.91 -3.11 1.67
C GLU A 117 5.17 -1.98 2.38
N MET A 118 5.88 -0.97 2.90
CA MET A 118 5.26 0.21 3.52
C MET A 118 4.61 1.10 2.48
N ALA A 119 5.08 1.04 1.24
CA ALA A 119 4.54 1.81 0.16
C ALA A 119 3.27 1.15 -0.39
N GLY A 120 2.23 1.96 -0.59
CA GLY A 120 1.00 1.50 -1.22
C GLY A 120 1.19 1.09 -2.68
N GLU A 121 0.11 0.61 -3.30
CA GLU A 121 0.04 0.40 -4.74
C GLU A 121 0.27 1.72 -5.50
N SER A 122 1.20 1.71 -6.45
CA SER A 122 1.49 2.86 -7.31
C SER A 122 1.57 2.40 -8.74
N SER A 123 0.65 2.86 -9.57
CA SER A 123 0.69 2.60 -11.00
C SER A 123 1.68 3.54 -11.71
N LEU A 124 2.28 3.03 -12.79
CA LEU A 124 3.01 3.83 -13.77
C LEU A 124 2.05 4.84 -14.40
N LYS A 125 2.37 6.13 -14.26
CA LYS A 125 1.64 7.21 -14.93
C LYS A 125 2.57 7.91 -15.89
N LEU A 126 2.16 7.96 -17.14
CA LEU A 126 2.95 8.51 -18.24
C LEU A 126 2.18 9.68 -18.86
N PHE A 127 2.89 10.77 -19.11
CA PHE A 127 2.40 11.91 -19.88
C PHE A 127 3.08 11.93 -21.24
N PHE A 128 2.30 11.71 -22.29
CA PHE A 128 2.77 11.77 -23.67
C PHE A 128 2.72 13.22 -24.16
N LEU A 129 3.81 13.70 -24.76
CA LEU A 129 3.89 15.06 -25.30
C LEU A 129 3.05 15.24 -26.58
N THR A 130 2.70 14.16 -27.24
CA THR A 130 1.62 14.13 -28.23
C THR A 130 0.28 14.22 -27.49
N ARG A 131 -0.68 15.03 -27.97
CA ARG A 131 -1.96 15.42 -27.31
C ARG A 131 -2.95 14.27 -26.91
N LYS A 132 -2.49 13.05 -26.59
CA LYS A 132 -3.28 11.91 -26.14
C LYS A 132 -2.72 11.37 -24.83
N ILE A 133 -3.35 11.73 -23.70
CA ILE A 133 -3.07 11.11 -22.41
C ILE A 133 -3.59 9.68 -22.46
N ILE A 134 -2.70 8.70 -22.41
CA ILE A 134 -3.06 7.28 -22.30
C ILE A 134 -2.88 6.88 -20.84
N PHE A 135 -3.99 6.61 -20.15
CA PHE A 135 -3.97 5.93 -18.85
C PHE A 135 -3.84 4.43 -19.12
N LEU A 136 -2.65 3.86 -18.91
CA LEU A 136 -2.47 2.42 -18.88
C LEU A 136 -2.86 1.91 -17.48
N GLN A 137 -4.17 1.81 -17.23
CA GLN A 137 -4.68 1.00 -16.14
C GLN A 137 -5.02 -0.38 -16.73
N LYS A 138 -3.99 -1.20 -16.96
CA LYS A 138 -4.23 -2.57 -17.39
C LYS A 138 -4.66 -3.39 -16.17
N ALA A 139 -5.91 -3.82 -16.20
CA ALA A 139 -6.37 -5.01 -15.50
C ALA A 139 -5.46 -6.18 -15.88
N ILE A 140 -4.51 -6.50 -15.01
CA ILE A 140 -3.79 -7.77 -15.02
C ILE A 140 -4.33 -8.55 -13.81
N TRP A 141 -5.58 -8.99 -13.93
CA TRP A 141 -6.22 -9.93 -13.01
C TRP A 141 -7.08 -10.86 -13.85
N SER A 142 -6.43 -11.78 -14.58
CA SER A 142 -7.04 -13.03 -15.07
C SER A 142 -5.98 -13.89 -15.76
N ILE A 143 -5.02 -14.41 -14.97
CA ILE A 143 -4.44 -15.76 -15.14
C ILE A 143 -4.21 -16.30 -13.74
#